data_AF-A0A803MDV2-F1
#
_entry.id   AF-A0A803MDV2-F1
#
_cell.length_a   1.000
_cell.length_b   1.000
_cell.length_c   1.000
_cell.angle_alpha   90.00
_cell.angle_beta   90.00
_cell.angle_gamma   90.00
#
_symmetry.space_group_name_H-M   'P 1'
#
loop_
_entity.id
_entity.type
_entity.pdbx_description
1 polymer ?
#
loop_
_entity_poly.entity_id
_entity_poly.type
_entity_poly.pdbx_seq_one_letter_code
_entity_poly.pdbx_strand_id
1 'polypeptide(L)'
;MSGVSLQCGDCGALLKSVEEDQQHAELTSHSNFSKSTKLVLNLVCSSCGKPCRSKIGFRFLELSFSSSFAAMGRIEQVMDAMHAPIVFDKYEVHGDMKKIPEGVLESIRENKVCIKGGLMTPVGGGVSSLNVHLRKELDLYASLVHCFNVKGIQTRHDNVDIVVIRENSGGEYAGLEHEIVHGVVESLKFVDSMLLITRSILF
;
A
#
# COMPACT_ATOMS: atom_id res chain seq x y z
N MET A 1 -1.00 23.75 -7.47
CA MET A 1 -1.55 24.22 -6.19
C MET A 1 -2.35 23.07 -5.61
N SER A 2 -1.88 22.55 -4.48
CA SER A 2 -2.36 21.35 -3.79
C SER A 2 -3.79 21.52 -3.29
N GLY A 3 -4.69 20.61 -3.67
CA GLY A 3 -6.09 20.64 -3.27
C GLY A 3 -6.25 20.53 -1.76
N VAL A 4 -6.80 21.58 -1.14
CA VAL A 4 -7.21 21.58 0.26
C VAL A 4 -8.71 21.34 0.27
N SER A 5 -9.16 20.17 0.70
CA SER A 5 -10.58 19.88 0.92
C SER A 5 -11.05 20.58 2.20
N LEU A 6 -12.13 21.37 2.12
CA LEU A 6 -12.81 21.99 3.26
C LEU A 6 -14.05 21.17 3.60
N GLN A 7 -14.45 21.16 4.86
CA GLN A 7 -15.68 20.52 5.34
C GLN A 7 -16.49 21.51 6.15
N CYS A 8 -17.75 21.67 5.78
CA CYS A 8 -18.74 22.34 6.61
C CYS A 8 -19.07 21.47 7.83
N GLY A 9 -18.85 21.98 9.02
CA GLY A 9 -19.20 21.37 10.30
C GLY A 9 -20.70 21.39 10.58
N ASP A 10 -21.46 22.29 9.95
CA ASP A 10 -22.91 22.42 10.16
C ASP A 10 -23.70 21.36 9.39
N CYS A 11 -23.28 21.03 8.16
CA CYS A 11 -23.99 20.08 7.30
C CYS A 11 -23.15 18.89 6.80
N GLY A 12 -21.85 18.88 7.07
CA GLY A 12 -20.93 17.83 6.62
C GLY A 12 -20.53 17.91 5.14
N ALA A 13 -20.93 18.96 4.42
CA ALA A 13 -20.60 19.14 3.00
C ALA A 13 -19.08 19.27 2.81
N LEU A 14 -18.56 18.57 1.82
CA LEU A 14 -17.15 18.59 1.43
C LEU A 14 -16.97 19.53 0.23
N LEU A 15 -16.07 20.50 0.34
CA LEU A 15 -15.85 21.60 -0.61
C LEU A 15 -14.39 21.61 -1.09
N LYS A 16 -14.14 21.98 -2.34
CA LYS A 16 -12.82 21.84 -3.00
C LYS A 16 -11.95 23.08 -2.91
N SER A 17 -12.54 24.24 -2.66
CA SER A 17 -11.83 25.52 -2.61
C SER A 17 -12.55 26.54 -1.72
N VAL A 18 -11.88 27.65 -1.44
CA VAL A 18 -12.43 28.76 -0.64
C VAL A 18 -13.58 29.46 -1.39
N GLU A 19 -13.57 29.42 -2.73
CA GLU A 19 -14.64 29.99 -3.55
C GLU A 19 -15.92 29.13 -3.47
N GLU A 20 -15.81 27.80 -3.47
CA GLU A 20 -16.97 26.91 -3.22
C GLU A 20 -17.50 27.07 -1.78
N ASP A 21 -16.61 27.39 -0.84
CA ASP A 21 -16.96 27.67 0.55
C ASP A 21 -17.82 28.93 0.71
N GLN A 22 -17.40 30.02 0.07
CA GLN A 22 -18.15 31.27 0.06
C GLN A 22 -19.52 31.10 -0.60
N GLN A 23 -19.60 30.41 -1.73
CA GLN A 23 -20.88 30.13 -2.39
C GLN A 23 -21.80 29.25 -1.54
N HIS A 24 -21.25 28.23 -0.85
CA HIS A 24 -22.03 27.41 0.06
C HIS A 24 -22.56 28.24 1.23
N ALA A 25 -21.70 29.05 1.87
CA ALA A 25 -22.07 29.92 2.97
C ALA A 25 -23.18 30.92 2.59
N GLU A 26 -23.12 31.51 1.40
CA GLU A 26 -24.16 32.44 0.91
C GLU A 26 -25.51 31.75 0.64
N LEU A 27 -25.49 30.52 0.13
CA LEU A 27 -26.70 29.76 -0.21
C LEU A 27 -27.36 29.10 1.00
N THR A 28 -26.58 28.69 2.00
CA THR A 28 -27.07 27.90 3.15
C THR A 28 -26.98 28.62 4.49
N SER A 29 -26.38 29.82 4.55
CA SER A 29 -26.10 30.56 5.79
C SER A 29 -25.23 29.79 6.81
N HIS A 30 -24.42 28.82 6.34
CA HIS A 30 -23.49 28.09 7.19
C HIS A 30 -22.17 28.86 7.38
N SER A 31 -21.51 28.69 8.52
CA SER A 31 -20.30 29.45 8.87
C SER A 31 -19.19 28.61 9.49
N ASN A 32 -19.47 27.36 9.85
CA ASN A 32 -18.50 26.49 10.51
C ASN A 32 -17.72 25.67 9.47
N PHE A 33 -16.57 26.16 9.01
CA PHE A 33 -15.75 25.45 8.02
C PHE A 33 -14.40 25.03 8.59
N SER A 34 -14.01 23.79 8.29
CA SER A 34 -12.78 23.17 8.79
C SER A 34 -12.00 22.51 7.65
N LYS A 35 -10.68 22.39 7.79
CA LYS A 35 -9.88 21.64 6.82
C LYS A 35 -10.19 20.15 6.94
N SER A 36 -10.63 19.55 5.84
CA SER A 36 -10.90 18.12 5.72
C SER A 36 -9.72 17.40 5.09
N THR A 37 -9.35 16.25 5.66
CA THR A 37 -8.43 15.29 5.04
C THR A 37 -9.12 14.39 4.01
N LYS A 38 -10.43 14.56 3.80
CA LYS A 38 -11.25 13.75 2.87
C LYS A 38 -11.40 14.48 1.54
N LEU A 39 -10.88 13.85 0.48
CA LEU A 39 -10.99 14.35 -0.89
C LEU A 39 -12.46 14.40 -1.35
N VAL A 40 -12.83 15.50 -2.00
CA VAL A 40 -14.16 15.72 -2.59
C VAL A 40 -14.12 15.32 -4.06
N LEU A 41 -14.77 14.21 -4.43
CA LEU A 41 -14.86 13.79 -5.84
C LEU A 41 -16.30 13.39 -6.18
N ASN A 42 -16.98 14.27 -6.92
CA ASN A 42 -18.22 13.96 -7.64
C ASN A 42 -17.86 13.65 -9.10
N LEU A 43 -17.48 12.39 -9.37
CA LEU A 43 -17.30 11.90 -10.74
C LEU A 43 -18.53 11.09 -11.16
N VAL A 44 -19.22 11.55 -12.18
CA VAL A 44 -20.31 10.83 -12.85
C VAL A 44 -19.73 10.19 -14.11
N CYS A 45 -19.93 8.89 -14.27
CA CYS A 45 -19.47 8.18 -15.46
C CYS A 45 -20.23 8.68 -16.70
N SER A 46 -19.51 9.14 -17.74
CA SER A 46 -20.11 9.64 -18.98
C SER A 46 -20.88 8.57 -19.76
N SER A 47 -20.55 7.29 -19.58
CA SER A 47 -21.22 6.18 -20.26
C SER A 47 -22.46 5.65 -19.55
N CYS A 48 -22.52 5.75 -18.22
CA CYS A 48 -23.63 5.16 -17.44
C CYS A 48 -24.39 6.14 -16.55
N GLY A 49 -23.98 7.41 -16.46
CA GLY A 49 -24.69 8.45 -15.70
C GLY A 49 -24.75 8.24 -14.18
N LYS A 50 -24.16 7.16 -13.68
CA LYS A 50 -24.10 6.82 -12.25
C LYS A 50 -22.87 7.48 -11.62
N PRO A 51 -22.94 7.90 -10.34
CA PRO A 51 -21.76 8.30 -9.59
C PRO A 51 -20.77 7.12 -9.58
N CYS A 52 -19.66 7.27 -10.29
CA CYS A 52 -18.69 6.21 -10.43
C CYS A 52 -17.88 6.15 -9.15
N ARG A 53 -17.97 5.03 -8.43
CA ARG A 53 -17.24 4.79 -7.19
C ARG A 53 -15.76 4.44 -7.46
N SER A 54 -15.15 5.00 -8.50
CA SER A 54 -13.69 5.04 -8.64
C SER A 54 -13.18 6.02 -7.59
N LYS A 55 -13.09 5.51 -6.37
CA LYS A 55 -12.53 6.20 -5.23
C LYS A 55 -11.09 6.61 -5.58
N ILE A 56 -10.93 7.93 -5.71
CA ILE A 56 -9.73 8.70 -5.43
C ILE A 56 -8.68 8.72 -6.55
N GLY A 57 -8.08 9.91 -6.76
CA GLY A 57 -6.69 9.96 -7.13
C GLY A 57 -5.91 9.08 -6.16
N PHE A 58 -5.25 8.05 -6.66
CA PHE A 58 -4.76 6.94 -5.86
C PHE A 58 -3.98 7.46 -4.64
N ARG A 59 -4.50 7.21 -3.44
CA ARG A 59 -3.77 7.53 -2.23
C ARG A 59 -2.85 6.37 -1.95
N PHE A 60 -1.56 6.57 -2.18
CA PHE A 60 -0.55 5.54 -1.97
C PHE A 60 0.06 5.73 -0.60
N LEU A 61 0.12 4.66 0.19
CA LEU A 61 0.98 4.66 1.34
C LEU A 61 2.43 4.51 0.87
N GLU A 62 3.28 5.48 1.18
CA GLU A 62 4.73 5.35 1.10
C GLU A 62 5.28 4.87 2.44
N LEU A 63 5.86 3.68 2.44
CA LEU A 63 6.63 3.16 3.57
C LEU A 63 8.12 3.35 3.30
N SER A 64 8.68 4.37 3.96
CA SER A 64 10.10 4.70 3.90
C SER A 64 10.85 4.05 5.06
N PHE A 65 11.91 3.31 4.72
CA PHE A 65 12.85 2.69 5.65
C PHE A 65 14.21 3.36 5.50
N SER A 66 14.97 3.53 6.59
CA SER A 66 16.13 4.42 6.73
C SER A 66 17.20 4.41 5.61
N SER A 67 17.34 3.34 4.83
CA SER A 67 18.27 3.24 3.68
C SER A 67 17.62 3.38 2.29
N SER A 68 16.28 3.40 2.20
CA SER A 68 15.52 3.44 0.94
C SER A 68 14.88 4.80 0.64
N PHE A 69 15.04 5.80 1.51
CA PHE A 69 14.41 7.12 1.37
C PHE A 69 14.75 7.79 0.02
N ALA A 70 15.98 7.60 -0.45
CA ALA A 70 16.44 8.15 -1.73
C ALA A 70 15.71 7.55 -2.94
N ALA A 71 15.28 6.29 -2.88
CA ALA A 71 14.56 5.64 -3.98
C ALA A 71 13.08 6.07 -4.00
N MET A 72 12.45 6.15 -2.83
CA MET A 72 11.05 6.56 -2.73
C MET A 72 10.83 8.02 -3.15
N GLY A 73 11.71 8.92 -2.74
CA GLY A 73 11.65 10.32 -3.18
C GLY A 73 11.77 10.51 -4.70
N ARG A 74 12.40 9.57 -5.44
CA ARG A 74 12.43 9.61 -6.91
C ARG A 74 11.09 9.20 -7.53
N ILE A 75 10.37 8.27 -6.90
CA ILE A 75 9.05 7.86 -7.38
C ILE A 75 8.10 9.06 -7.31
N GLU A 76 8.09 9.80 -6.21
CA GLU A 76 7.28 11.01 -6.07
C GLU A 76 7.60 12.03 -7.16
N GLN A 77 8.88 12.35 -7.35
CA GLN A 77 9.31 13.29 -8.38
C GLN A 77 8.84 12.91 -9.79
N VAL A 78 8.90 11.62 -10.13
CA VAL A 78 8.43 11.12 -11.43
C VAL A 78 6.91 11.21 -11.52
N MET A 79 6.18 10.83 -10.47
CA MET A 79 4.72 10.89 -10.45
C MET A 79 4.21 12.33 -10.54
N ASP A 80 4.87 13.27 -9.85
CA ASP A 80 4.57 14.70 -9.91
C ASP A 80 4.84 15.27 -11.32
N ALA A 81 5.97 14.91 -11.92
CA ALA A 81 6.34 15.32 -13.28
C ALA A 81 5.37 14.75 -14.33
N MET A 82 4.80 13.57 -14.08
CA MET A 82 3.76 12.96 -14.91
C MET A 82 2.37 13.55 -14.65
N HIS A 83 2.22 14.45 -13.67
CA HIS A 83 0.93 14.96 -13.19
C HIS A 83 -0.03 13.83 -12.83
N ALA A 84 0.49 12.73 -12.28
CA ALA A 84 -0.31 11.61 -11.84
C ALA A 84 -1.24 12.08 -10.70
N PRO A 85 -2.54 11.77 -10.73
CA PRO A 85 -3.47 12.14 -9.66
C PRO A 85 -3.25 11.20 -8.46
N ILE A 86 -2.09 11.32 -7.80
CA ILE A 86 -1.65 10.47 -6.71
C ILE A 86 -1.37 11.34 -5.49
N VAL A 87 -1.79 10.89 -4.31
CA VAL A 87 -1.46 11.53 -3.03
C VAL A 87 -0.73 10.53 -2.17
N PHE A 88 0.43 10.90 -1.64
CA PHE A 88 1.22 10.00 -0.80
C PHE A 88 0.95 10.23 0.69
N ASP A 89 0.57 9.16 1.39
CA ASP A 89 0.60 9.09 2.85
C ASP A 89 1.92 8.50 3.28
N LYS A 90 2.75 9.29 3.96
CA LYS A 90 4.11 8.87 4.31
C LYS A 90 4.18 8.37 5.74
N TYR A 91 4.73 7.17 5.89
CA TYR A 91 5.04 6.60 7.20
C TYR A 91 6.48 6.12 7.22
N GLU A 92 7.16 6.46 8.31
CA GLU A 92 8.48 5.95 8.59
C GLU A 92 8.36 4.74 9.51
N VAL A 93 8.95 3.63 9.08
CA VAL A 93 9.02 2.39 9.86
C VAL A 93 10.46 1.94 9.86
N HIS A 94 10.91 1.33 10.95
CA HIS A 94 12.29 0.84 11.08
C HIS A 94 12.31 -0.68 11.30
N GLY A 95 13.38 -1.33 10.82
CA GLY A 95 13.50 -2.79 10.83
C GLY A 95 13.70 -3.42 12.21
N ASP A 96 14.10 -2.61 13.18
CA ASP A 96 14.27 -2.93 14.60
C ASP A 96 12.96 -2.83 15.41
N MET A 97 11.88 -2.33 14.81
CA MET A 97 10.58 -2.28 15.46
C MET A 97 10.03 -3.70 15.70
N LYS A 98 9.43 -3.93 16.87
CA LYS A 98 8.84 -5.23 17.21
C LYS A 98 7.58 -5.55 16.40
N LYS A 99 6.81 -4.54 16.02
CA LYS A 99 5.56 -4.66 15.28
C LYS A 99 5.38 -3.43 14.38
N ILE A 100 4.62 -3.62 13.29
CA ILE A 100 4.19 -2.52 12.44
C ILE A 100 3.16 -1.67 13.21
N PRO A 101 3.28 -0.33 13.21
CA PRO A 101 2.30 0.55 13.83
C PRO A 101 0.89 0.31 13.29
N GLU A 102 -0.12 0.35 14.16
CA GLU A 102 -1.50 0.05 13.77
C GLU A 102 -2.04 1.07 12.75
N GLY A 103 -1.70 2.35 12.91
CA GLY A 103 -2.07 3.38 11.93
C GLY A 103 -1.53 3.16 10.52
N VAL A 104 -0.41 2.44 10.38
CA VAL A 104 0.09 2.00 9.05
C VAL A 104 -0.84 0.94 8.47
N LEU A 105 -1.17 -0.09 9.25
CA LEU A 105 -2.05 -1.16 8.79
C LEU A 105 -3.45 -0.65 8.45
N GLU A 106 -3.99 0.25 9.27
CA GLU A 106 -5.27 0.92 9.00
C GLU A 106 -5.21 1.72 7.70
N SER A 107 -4.17 2.54 7.49
CA SER A 107 -4.01 3.29 6.25
C SER A 107 -3.92 2.37 5.03
N ILE A 108 -3.18 1.26 5.10
CA ILE A 108 -3.14 0.28 3.99
C ILE A 108 -4.52 -0.36 3.76
N ARG A 109 -5.25 -0.69 4.84
CA ARG A 109 -6.60 -1.27 4.74
C ARG A 109 -7.60 -0.27 4.17
N GLU A 110 -7.44 1.02 4.41
CA GLU A 110 -8.28 2.08 3.83
C GLU A 110 -7.93 2.34 2.36
N ASN A 111 -6.65 2.52 2.07
CA ASN A 111 -6.12 2.88 0.75
C ASN A 111 -6.08 1.70 -0.23
N LYS A 112 -6.02 0.47 0.27
CA LYS A 112 -5.87 -0.80 -0.47
C LYS A 112 -4.58 -0.96 -1.28
N VAL A 113 -3.81 0.11 -1.45
CA VAL A 113 -2.58 0.14 -2.23
C VAL A 113 -1.48 0.79 -1.41
N CYS A 114 -0.28 0.20 -1.48
CA CYS A 114 0.91 0.68 -0.78
C CYS A 114 2.14 0.45 -1.64
N ILE A 115 3.06 1.41 -1.63
CA ILE A 115 4.42 1.26 -2.13
C ILE A 115 5.35 1.26 -0.92
N LYS A 116 6.20 0.24 -0.84
CA LYS A 116 7.15 0.09 0.27
C LYS A 116 8.57 0.01 -0.23
N GLY A 117 9.47 0.65 0.50
CA GLY A 117 10.91 0.43 0.37
C GLY A 117 11.33 -0.96 0.87
N GLY A 118 12.62 -1.26 0.68
CA GLY A 118 13.23 -2.47 1.21
C GLY A 118 13.37 -2.40 2.73
N LEU A 119 12.86 -3.40 3.43
CA LEU A 119 12.97 -3.49 4.89
C LEU A 119 14.00 -4.54 5.27
N MET A 120 15.15 -4.08 5.76
CA MET A 120 16.21 -4.94 6.26
C MET A 120 15.74 -5.63 7.55
N THR A 121 15.82 -6.96 7.57
CA THR A 121 15.57 -7.75 8.78
C THR A 121 16.92 -8.09 9.39
N PRO A 122 17.17 -7.77 10.67
CA PRO A 122 18.41 -8.18 11.34
C PRO A 122 18.53 -9.71 11.33
N VAL A 123 19.70 -10.20 10.96
CA VAL A 123 20.01 -11.65 10.92
C VAL A 123 20.48 -12.06 12.31
N GLY A 124 19.83 -13.04 12.95
CA GLY A 124 20.36 -13.68 14.16
C GLY A 124 19.53 -13.68 15.45
N GLY A 125 18.20 -13.44 15.46
CA GLY A 125 17.42 -13.83 16.65
C GLY A 125 15.98 -13.30 16.78
N GLY A 126 15.07 -14.22 17.15
CA GLY A 126 13.91 -14.03 18.04
C GLY A 126 12.70 -13.22 17.55
N VAL A 127 12.83 -12.39 16.53
CA VAL A 127 11.71 -11.56 16.02
C VAL A 127 11.31 -11.99 14.61
N SER A 128 10.01 -12.26 14.43
CA SER A 128 9.43 -12.49 13.11
C SER A 128 9.67 -11.27 12.23
N SER A 129 10.24 -11.45 11.03
CA SER A 129 10.47 -10.36 10.09
C SER A 129 9.21 -9.50 9.92
N LEU A 130 9.35 -8.18 10.06
CA LEU A 130 8.27 -7.23 9.82
C LEU A 130 7.67 -7.37 8.41
N ASN A 131 8.47 -7.80 7.42
CA ASN A 131 7.97 -8.12 6.08
C ASN A 131 6.95 -9.26 6.09
N VAL A 132 7.24 -10.32 6.87
CA VAL A 132 6.35 -11.47 7.03
C VAL A 132 5.12 -11.07 7.83
N HIS A 133 5.29 -10.27 8.89
CA HIS A 133 4.18 -9.74 9.66
C HIS A 133 3.19 -8.94 8.79
N LEU A 134 3.69 -8.02 7.94
CA LEU A 134 2.86 -7.24 7.01
C LEU A 134 2.04 -8.14 6.07
N ARG A 135 2.66 -9.19 5.53
CA ARG A 135 2.00 -10.11 4.59
C ARG A 135 0.88 -10.90 5.27
N LYS A 136 1.11 -11.34 6.51
CA LYS A 136 0.11 -12.06 7.32
C LYS A 136 -1.05 -11.15 7.72
N GLU A 137 -0.77 -9.96 8.24
CA GLU A 137 -1.79 -8.99 8.69
C GLU A 137 -2.69 -8.45 7.57
N LEU A 138 -2.21 -8.50 6.33
CA LEU A 138 -2.92 -8.01 5.13
C LEU A 138 -3.41 -9.12 4.20
N ASP A 139 -3.23 -10.40 4.56
CA ASP A 139 -3.56 -11.56 3.72
C ASP A 139 -2.98 -11.46 2.29
N LEU A 140 -1.73 -11.01 2.17
CA LEU A 140 -1.03 -10.88 0.88
C LEU A 140 -0.48 -12.24 0.42
N TYR A 141 -1.38 -13.12 -0.02
CA TYR A 141 -1.12 -14.52 -0.34
C TYR A 141 -0.26 -14.75 -1.59
N ALA A 142 -0.27 -13.84 -2.56
CA ALA A 142 0.48 -13.97 -3.81
C ALA A 142 1.57 -12.91 -3.94
N SER A 143 2.77 -13.35 -4.29
CA SER A 143 3.88 -12.50 -4.70
C SER A 143 4.15 -12.73 -6.18
N LEU A 144 4.14 -11.65 -6.96
CA LEU A 144 4.41 -11.65 -8.39
C LEU A 144 5.74 -10.95 -8.63
N VAL A 145 6.63 -11.60 -9.39
CA VAL A 145 7.88 -11.00 -9.86
C VAL A 145 7.97 -11.20 -11.37
N HIS A 146 8.01 -10.10 -12.11
CA HIS A 146 8.20 -10.13 -13.56
C HIS A 146 9.69 -9.91 -13.88
N CYS A 147 10.32 -10.95 -14.40
CA CYS A 147 11.71 -10.95 -14.82
C CYS A 147 11.75 -10.88 -16.35
N PHE A 148 12.17 -9.73 -16.88
CA PHE A 148 12.30 -9.55 -18.32
C PHE A 148 13.60 -8.80 -18.68
N ASN A 149 14.10 -9.01 -19.89
CA ASN A 149 15.25 -8.24 -20.37
C ASN A 149 14.85 -6.79 -20.67
N VAL A 150 15.59 -5.85 -20.09
CA VAL A 150 15.42 -4.42 -20.38
C VAL A 150 16.28 -4.05 -21.59
N LYS A 151 15.68 -3.38 -22.57
CA LYS A 151 16.38 -2.90 -23.77
C LYS A 151 17.55 -2.01 -23.37
N GLY A 152 18.75 -2.30 -23.90
CA GLY A 152 19.97 -1.55 -23.61
C GLY A 152 20.80 -2.08 -22.44
N ILE A 153 20.32 -3.07 -21.69
CA ILE A 153 21.09 -3.73 -20.64
C ILE A 153 21.61 -5.07 -21.16
N GLN A 154 22.94 -5.19 -21.31
CA GLN A 154 23.57 -6.47 -21.65
C GLN A 154 23.50 -7.42 -20.46
N THR A 155 22.98 -8.62 -20.70
CA THR A 155 22.96 -9.71 -19.72
C THR A 155 23.45 -10.99 -20.38
N ARG A 156 23.63 -12.06 -19.61
CA ARG A 156 24.09 -13.35 -20.15
C ARG A 156 23.07 -14.02 -21.07
N HIS A 157 21.78 -13.76 -20.87
CA HIS A 157 20.68 -14.43 -21.56
C HIS A 157 19.76 -13.40 -22.20
N ASP A 158 19.37 -13.66 -23.45
CA ASP A 158 18.46 -12.81 -24.21
C ASP A 158 17.05 -13.42 -24.24
N ASN A 159 16.03 -12.59 -24.52
CA ASN A 159 14.62 -12.97 -24.67
C ASN A 159 14.01 -13.68 -23.46
N VAL A 160 14.42 -13.31 -22.26
CA VAL A 160 13.77 -13.68 -20.99
C VAL A 160 12.52 -12.83 -20.80
N ASP A 161 11.40 -13.51 -20.61
CA ASP A 161 10.12 -12.95 -20.17
C ASP A 161 9.42 -14.00 -19.29
N ILE A 162 9.62 -13.88 -17.98
CA ILE A 162 9.18 -14.87 -16.99
C ILE A 162 8.44 -14.15 -15.88
N VAL A 163 7.23 -14.60 -15.58
CA VAL A 163 6.48 -14.18 -14.39
C VAL A 163 6.55 -15.30 -13.36
N VAL A 164 7.17 -15.01 -12.22
CA VAL A 164 7.21 -15.89 -11.06
C VAL A 164 6.04 -15.55 -10.15
N ILE A 165 5.14 -16.52 -9.97
CA ILE A 165 4.03 -16.45 -9.01
C ILE A 165 4.41 -17.31 -7.83
N ARG A 166 4.43 -16.73 -6.63
CA ARG A 166 4.81 -17.40 -5.40
C ARG A 166 3.78 -17.21 -4.31
N GLU A 167 3.42 -18.31 -3.65
CA GLU A 167 2.63 -18.32 -2.43
C GLU A 167 3.43 -17.66 -1.29
N ASN A 168 2.77 -16.80 -0.50
CA ASN A 168 3.43 -15.84 0.38
C ASN A 168 2.82 -15.78 1.79
N SER A 169 1.84 -16.63 2.10
CA SER A 169 1.16 -16.73 3.40
C SER A 169 1.59 -17.94 4.23
N GLY A 170 2.02 -19.05 3.61
CA GLY A 170 2.32 -20.32 4.26
C GLY A 170 3.75 -20.84 4.05
N GLY A 171 3.90 -22.16 4.13
CA GLY A 171 5.15 -22.88 3.90
C GLY A 171 6.26 -22.47 4.89
N GLU A 172 7.40 -22.05 4.34
CA GLU A 172 8.58 -21.66 5.12
C GLU A 172 8.36 -20.37 5.94
N TYR A 173 7.36 -19.56 5.58
CA TYR A 173 7.03 -18.34 6.33
C TYR A 173 6.15 -18.59 7.56
N ALA A 174 5.81 -19.86 7.85
CA ALA A 174 5.15 -20.22 9.10
C ALA A 174 6.01 -19.82 10.31
N GLY A 175 7.34 -19.99 10.20
CA GLY A 175 8.29 -19.63 11.26
C GLY A 175 8.09 -20.45 12.54
N LEU A 176 7.58 -21.67 12.40
CA LEU A 176 7.35 -22.60 13.51
C LEU A 176 8.60 -23.44 13.69
N GLU A 177 9.43 -23.06 14.66
CA GLU A 177 10.68 -23.75 14.97
C GLU A 177 10.68 -24.11 16.45
N HIS A 178 11.14 -25.31 16.77
CA HIS A 178 11.35 -25.76 18.14
C HIS A 178 12.59 -26.63 18.25
N GLU A 179 13.20 -26.62 19.43
CA GLU A 179 14.32 -27.50 19.75
C GLU A 179 13.79 -28.69 20.53
N ILE A 180 13.87 -29.89 19.94
CA ILE A 180 13.32 -31.12 20.53
C ILE A 180 14.26 -31.60 21.64
N VAL A 181 15.56 -31.60 21.35
CA VAL A 181 16.66 -31.87 22.28
C VAL A 181 17.82 -30.94 21.93
N HIS A 182 18.73 -30.70 22.88
CA HIS A 182 19.84 -29.78 22.68
C HIS A 182 20.62 -30.09 21.39
N GLY A 183 20.65 -29.16 20.45
CA GLY A 183 21.31 -29.28 19.14
C GLY A 183 20.46 -29.91 18.03
N VAL A 184 19.21 -30.27 18.28
CA VAL A 184 18.26 -30.79 17.28
C VAL A 184 17.09 -29.83 17.16
N VAL A 185 17.12 -29.02 16.10
CA VAL A 185 16.08 -28.05 15.77
C VAL A 185 15.20 -28.63 14.66
N GLU A 186 13.90 -28.63 14.89
CA GLU A 186 12.88 -28.96 13.90
C GLU A 186 12.16 -27.68 13.44
N SER A 187 11.90 -27.60 12.14
CA SER A 187 11.15 -26.51 11.49
C SER A 187 9.92 -27.11 10.83
N LEU A 188 8.74 -26.68 11.29
CA LEU A 188 7.44 -27.17 10.84
C LEU A 188 6.96 -26.30 9.67
N LYS A 189 6.87 -26.92 8.49
CA LYS A 189 6.31 -26.30 7.30
C LYS A 189 4.86 -26.73 7.15
N PHE A 190 3.94 -25.77 7.14
CA PHE A 190 2.52 -26.02 6.90
C PHE A 190 2.12 -25.58 5.49
N VAL A 191 1.45 -26.47 4.76
CA VAL A 191 0.89 -26.20 3.44
C VAL A 191 -0.57 -26.63 3.47
N ASP A 192 -1.48 -25.68 3.29
CA ASP A 192 -2.91 -25.96 3.25
C ASP A 192 -3.38 -26.18 1.80
N SER A 193 -4.02 -27.33 1.57
CA SER A 193 -4.67 -27.67 0.30
C SER A 193 -5.78 -26.69 -0.08
N MET A 194 -6.47 -26.07 0.89
CA MET A 194 -7.56 -25.14 0.64
C MET A 194 -7.07 -23.82 0.02
N LEU A 195 -5.85 -23.39 0.38
CA LEU A 195 -5.18 -22.21 -0.19
C LEU A 195 -4.77 -22.40 -1.66
N LEU A 196 -4.48 -23.64 -2.07
CA LEU A 196 -4.12 -23.97 -3.45
C LEU A 196 -5.33 -24.00 -4.40
N ILE A 197 -6.53 -24.32 -3.90
CA ILE A 197 -7.70 -24.60 -4.75
C ILE A 197 -8.70 -23.43 -4.79
N THR A 198 -8.94 -22.74 -3.67
CA THR A 198 -10.02 -21.72 -3.58
C THR A 198 -9.70 -20.36 -4.21
N ARG A 199 -8.45 -20.11 -4.59
CA ARG A 199 -8.03 -18.92 -5.34
C ARG A 199 -7.41 -19.29 -6.68
N SER A 200 -7.93 -20.34 -7.32
CA SER A 200 -7.69 -20.63 -8.74
C SER A 200 -8.05 -19.39 -9.54
N ILE A 201 -7.00 -18.66 -9.89
CA ILE A 201 -6.91 -17.51 -10.77
C ILE A 201 -8.11 -17.43 -11.72
N LEU A 202 -9.11 -16.63 -11.34
CA LEU A 202 -10.03 -16.04 -12.31
C LEU A 202 -9.21 -14.94 -13.01
N PHE A 203 -8.62 -15.32 -14.15
CA PHE A 203 -8.28 -14.35 -15.20
C PHE A 203 -9.56 -13.82 -15.82
#